data_AF-A0A7X0RM43-F1
#
_entry.id   AF-A0A7X0RM43-F1
#
_cell.length_a   1.000
_cell.length_b   1.000
_cell.length_c   1.000
_cell.angle_alpha   90.00
_cell.angle_beta   90.00
_cell.angle_gamma   90.00
#
_symmetry.space_group_name_H-M   'P 1'
#
loop_
_entity.id
_entity.type
_entity.pdbx_description
1 polymer ?
#
loop_
_entity_poly.entity_id
_entity_poly.type
_entity_poly.pdbx_seq_one_letter_code
_entity_poly.pdbx_strand_id
1 'polypeptide(L)'
;MYTEEDPNNFRGSPNPVIGANFDDLLIQNNYIHDSTGAGILLMNNFGPITADPELNLHYSTNVHIVGNMIRNIGRDAIIVGGADAPVIEYNLALDLGHINRTGVADQRLIAGMFPFVSRNALFQYNEVGRIADLGPGQDGEAWDNDWGNTGTVTYQYNYSHDNAGGIILQQENTRTSWLVFRYNISQNDGAGTDLGARFLIDHAGVQAYNNTIYTTGKIQAYCQLGNPAIPCGSALNQNVFFWNNLFVGSEQNFDSVYSYDYNAFYGITGPYDAHKSNADPLLYAPGAGSDGWSSVLTAYRLRAGSPALETGTVVSYNGGKDFWGQTVSSSSPPNRGAFNGAGMTQAVSMASVRNDSQLSYTGSSWGVSSLRHVGDYKDDVHYATQNNDFFTFTFTGDGVDLVSETNSDQGDIDLYIDGVFDRTVSTYSATRVPQAHVYVKRGLSAGTHTIKGVKKSGTYMTVDAITVPAYWNDTDGNFLYSGSWG
;
A
#
# COMPACT_ATOMS: atom_id res chain seq x y z
N MET A 1 6.68 -26.31 4.15
CA MET A 1 5.21 -26.29 4.04
C MET A 1 4.69 -26.17 5.45
N TYR A 2 4.48 -24.94 5.89
CA TYR A 2 3.85 -24.64 7.17
C TYR A 2 2.49 -24.06 6.82
N THR A 3 1.44 -24.74 7.25
CA THR A 3 0.06 -24.28 7.20
C THR A 3 -0.28 -23.73 8.59
N GLU A 4 -1.18 -22.76 8.68
CA GLU A 4 -1.72 -22.20 9.94
C GLU A 4 -2.33 -23.23 10.91
N GLU A 5 -2.39 -24.52 10.55
CA GLU A 5 -3.32 -25.49 11.11
C GLU A 5 -3.02 -26.02 12.53
N ASP A 6 -2.03 -25.52 13.28
CA ASP A 6 -2.03 -25.88 14.71
C ASP A 6 -1.21 -24.93 15.61
N PRO A 7 -1.83 -23.98 16.33
CA PRO A 7 -1.17 -23.33 17.46
C PRO A 7 -0.75 -24.33 18.56
N ASN A 8 -1.22 -25.58 18.53
CA ASN A 8 -0.75 -26.66 19.39
C ASN A 8 0.47 -27.44 18.87
N ASN A 9 0.90 -27.29 17.61
CA ASN A 9 2.18 -27.85 17.17
C ASN A 9 3.39 -27.13 17.78
N PHE A 10 3.17 -25.96 18.39
CA PHE A 10 4.15 -25.27 19.23
C PHE A 10 4.18 -25.78 20.69
N ARG A 11 3.24 -26.65 21.11
CA ARG A 11 3.11 -27.11 22.51
C ARG A 11 3.97 -28.34 22.89
N GLY A 12 4.84 -28.80 22.00
CA GLY A 12 5.48 -30.12 22.13
C GLY A 12 6.88 -30.19 22.75
N SER A 13 7.56 -29.07 23.02
CA SER A 13 8.94 -29.13 23.57
C SER A 13 8.98 -28.71 25.04
N PRO A 14 9.31 -29.61 25.98
CA PRO A 14 9.49 -29.29 27.39
C PRO A 14 10.85 -28.60 27.70
N ASN A 15 11.62 -28.24 26.69
CA ASN A 15 12.87 -27.49 26.88
C ASN A 15 12.64 -25.98 26.74
N PRO A 16 13.31 -25.14 27.56
CA PRO A 16 13.34 -23.71 27.32
C PRO A 16 14.02 -23.49 25.96
N VAL A 17 13.21 -23.28 24.94
CA VAL A 17 13.71 -22.93 23.61
C VAL A 17 14.29 -21.53 23.76
N ILE A 18 15.62 -21.42 23.72
CA ILE A 18 16.26 -20.16 23.38
C ILE A 18 15.76 -19.84 21.98
N GLY A 19 14.79 -18.92 21.87
CA GLY A 19 14.22 -18.53 20.59
C GLY A 19 15.33 -17.94 19.71
N ALA A 20 15.57 -18.52 18.54
CA ALA A 20 16.40 -17.88 17.53
C ALA A 20 15.60 -16.74 16.90
N ASN A 21 16.18 -15.55 16.87
CA ASN A 21 15.62 -14.35 16.26
C ASN A 21 16.59 -13.76 15.24
N PHE A 22 16.08 -12.89 14.37
CA PHE A 22 16.89 -12.14 13.43
C PHE A 22 17.18 -10.73 13.94
N ASP A 23 18.34 -10.20 13.59
CA ASP A 23 18.65 -8.78 13.67
C ASP A 23 19.15 -8.33 12.30
N ASP A 24 18.68 -7.17 11.84
CA ASP A 24 19.05 -6.57 10.54
C ASP A 24 18.66 -7.44 9.32
N LEU A 25 17.45 -8.00 9.35
CA LEU A 25 16.91 -8.78 8.25
C LEU A 25 16.34 -7.85 7.16
N LEU A 26 17.00 -7.82 6.01
CA LEU A 26 16.56 -7.09 4.82
C LEU A 26 16.06 -8.06 3.74
N ILE A 27 14.78 -7.98 3.39
CA ILE A 27 14.20 -8.68 2.24
C ILE A 27 13.78 -7.61 1.24
N GLN A 28 14.58 -7.42 0.19
CA GLN A 28 14.36 -6.34 -0.75
C GLN A 28 14.38 -6.76 -2.21
N ASN A 29 13.55 -6.10 -3.02
CA ASN A 29 13.58 -6.18 -4.49
C ASN A 29 13.47 -7.61 -5.04
N ASN A 30 12.72 -8.48 -4.37
CA ASN A 30 12.46 -9.84 -4.84
C ASN A 30 11.20 -9.89 -5.68
N TYR A 31 11.18 -10.79 -6.68
CA TYR A 31 9.96 -11.17 -7.38
C TYR A 31 9.56 -12.59 -6.97
N ILE A 32 8.43 -12.71 -6.29
CA ILE A 32 7.90 -13.96 -5.77
C ILE A 32 6.60 -14.25 -6.50
N HIS A 33 6.58 -15.30 -7.31
CA HIS A 33 5.44 -15.59 -8.15
C HIS A 33 5.20 -17.08 -8.35
N ASP A 34 3.97 -17.41 -8.74
CA ASP A 34 3.54 -18.76 -9.10
C ASP A 34 3.82 -19.82 -8.04
N SER A 35 3.69 -19.43 -6.76
CA SER A 35 3.87 -20.29 -5.59
C SER A 35 2.53 -20.72 -5.03
N THR A 36 2.38 -21.97 -4.61
CA THR A 36 1.16 -22.41 -3.90
C THR A 36 1.16 -22.04 -2.41
N GLY A 37 2.23 -21.44 -1.89
CA GLY A 37 2.38 -21.01 -0.50
C GLY A 37 2.37 -19.48 -0.35
N ALA A 38 2.67 -19.00 0.85
CA ALA A 38 2.79 -17.57 1.12
C ALA A 38 4.00 -16.97 0.37
N GLY A 39 3.97 -15.65 0.15
CA GLY A 39 5.05 -14.91 -0.50
C GLY A 39 6.27 -14.82 0.41
N ILE A 40 6.19 -13.97 1.43
CA ILE A 40 7.21 -13.76 2.45
C ILE A 40 6.61 -14.13 3.80
N LEU A 41 7.21 -15.10 4.47
CA LEU A 41 6.81 -15.53 5.82
C LEU A 41 8.01 -15.41 6.76
N LEU A 42 7.97 -14.43 7.66
CA LEU A 42 8.85 -14.36 8.82
C LEU A 42 8.10 -14.90 10.04
N MET A 43 8.69 -15.88 10.73
CA MET A 43 8.17 -16.44 11.98
C MET A 43 9.33 -16.71 12.93
N ASN A 44 9.20 -16.32 14.19
CA ASN A 44 10.11 -16.75 15.26
C ASN A 44 9.54 -17.96 16.00
N ASN A 45 10.40 -18.75 16.64
CA ASN A 45 9.94 -19.88 17.46
C ASN A 45 9.40 -19.36 18.80
N PHE A 46 8.09 -19.32 18.95
CA PHE A 46 7.45 -18.93 20.21
C PHE A 46 7.28 -20.17 21.10
N GLY A 47 7.68 -20.06 22.37
CA GLY A 47 7.29 -21.06 23.38
C GLY A 47 5.76 -21.13 23.54
N PRO A 48 5.22 -22.09 24.31
CA PRO A 48 3.78 -22.19 24.53
C PRO A 48 3.25 -20.85 25.02
N ILE A 49 2.34 -20.29 24.22
CA ILE A 49 1.63 -19.03 24.48
C ILE A 49 0.86 -19.19 25.80
N THR A 50 1.47 -18.77 26.90
CA THR A 50 0.79 -18.60 28.19
C THR A 50 0.50 -17.11 28.38
N ALA A 51 -0.47 -16.79 29.24
CA ALA A 51 -1.08 -15.47 29.41
C ALA A 51 -0.16 -14.36 29.99
N ASP A 52 1.15 -14.49 29.84
CA ASP A 52 2.13 -13.50 30.27
C ASP A 52 2.74 -12.77 29.04
N PRO A 53 2.37 -11.50 28.81
CA PRO A 53 2.82 -10.73 27.65
C PRO A 53 4.30 -10.33 27.68
N GLU A 54 5.03 -10.53 28.77
CA GLU A 54 6.44 -10.12 28.87
C GLU A 54 7.43 -11.30 28.91
N LEU A 55 6.97 -12.55 29.02
CA LEU A 55 7.87 -13.61 29.45
C LEU A 55 8.60 -14.43 28.37
N ASN A 56 8.43 -14.26 27.05
CA ASN A 56 9.18 -15.10 26.08
C ASN A 56 9.30 -14.60 24.60
N LEU A 57 9.21 -13.31 24.30
CA LEU A 57 9.35 -12.83 22.90
C LEU A 57 10.77 -12.31 22.63
N HIS A 58 11.64 -13.20 22.14
CA HIS A 58 12.82 -12.79 21.39
C HIS A 58 12.35 -12.26 20.03
N TYR A 59 11.97 -10.98 20.00
CA TYR A 59 11.58 -10.32 18.75
C TYR A 59 12.75 -10.31 17.77
N SER A 60 12.44 -10.47 16.49
CA SER A 60 13.35 -10.04 15.43
C SER A 60 13.39 -8.52 15.39
N THR A 61 14.57 -7.92 15.36
CA THR A 61 14.79 -6.47 15.36
C THR A 61 15.33 -6.00 14.03
N ASN A 62 15.11 -4.73 13.69
CA ASN A 62 15.61 -4.13 12.44
C ASN A 62 15.18 -4.93 11.19
N VAL A 63 13.95 -5.46 11.20
CA VAL A 63 13.36 -6.17 10.05
C VAL A 63 12.85 -5.15 9.04
N HIS A 64 13.32 -5.22 7.80
CA HIS A 64 12.91 -4.36 6.70
C HIS A 64 12.54 -5.18 5.47
N ILE A 65 11.27 -5.10 5.05
CA ILE A 65 10.76 -5.79 3.85
C ILE A 65 10.34 -4.72 2.85
N VAL A 66 11.12 -4.54 1.77
CA VAL A 66 10.98 -3.36 0.89
C VAL A 66 11.08 -3.65 -0.60
N GLY A 67 10.20 -3.04 -1.40
CA GLY A 67 10.33 -3.09 -2.86
C GLY A 67 10.10 -4.47 -3.47
N ASN A 68 9.47 -5.41 -2.75
CA ASN A 68 9.21 -6.75 -3.27
C ASN A 68 7.93 -6.77 -4.12
N MET A 69 7.94 -7.55 -5.19
CA MET A 69 6.76 -7.83 -6.01
C MET A 69 6.32 -9.27 -5.80
N ILE A 70 5.07 -9.45 -5.40
CA ILE A 70 4.46 -10.74 -5.12
C ILE A 70 3.25 -10.89 -6.05
N ARG A 71 3.25 -11.91 -6.91
CA ARG A 71 2.18 -12.10 -7.90
C ARG A 71 1.72 -13.54 -8.00
N ASN A 72 0.41 -13.73 -8.16
CA ASN A 72 -0.15 -15.03 -8.52
C ASN A 72 0.31 -16.16 -7.58
N ILE A 73 0.17 -15.93 -6.27
CA ILE A 73 0.50 -16.94 -5.26
C ILE A 73 -0.77 -17.56 -4.66
N GLY A 74 -0.66 -18.72 -4.05
CA GLY A 74 -1.80 -19.47 -3.52
C GLY A 74 -2.29 -18.98 -2.16
N ARG A 75 -1.50 -18.15 -1.45
CA ARG A 75 -1.70 -17.74 -0.05
C ARG A 75 -1.35 -16.26 0.18
N ASP A 76 -1.08 -15.92 1.42
CA ASP A 76 -0.77 -14.57 1.92
C ASP A 76 0.47 -13.97 1.28
N ALA A 77 0.49 -12.65 1.07
CA ALA A 77 1.66 -12.02 0.47
C ALA A 77 2.79 -11.86 1.49
N ILE A 78 2.58 -11.13 2.59
CA ILE A 78 3.63 -10.85 3.57
C ILE A 78 3.10 -11.04 4.99
N ILE A 79 3.69 -11.99 5.71
CA ILE A 79 3.42 -12.25 7.12
C ILE A 79 4.67 -11.91 7.92
N VAL A 80 4.54 -10.99 8.87
CA VAL A 80 5.63 -10.59 9.77
C VAL A 80 5.35 -11.01 11.20
N GLY A 81 5.86 -12.19 11.53
CA GLY A 81 5.75 -12.87 12.79
C GLY A 81 6.85 -12.56 13.80
N GLY A 82 6.51 -12.05 14.97
CA GLY A 82 7.48 -11.93 16.07
C GLY A 82 8.59 -10.92 15.81
N ALA A 83 8.25 -9.76 15.26
CA ALA A 83 9.20 -8.67 15.07
C ALA A 83 8.86 -7.46 15.94
N ASP A 84 9.88 -6.69 16.33
CA ASP A 84 9.73 -5.40 16.98
C ASP A 84 10.06 -4.27 16.01
N ALA A 85 9.11 -3.36 15.85
CA ALA A 85 9.12 -2.26 14.91
C ALA A 85 9.54 -2.66 13.48
N PRO A 86 9.00 -3.75 12.89
CA PRO A 86 9.30 -4.07 11.50
C PRO A 86 8.75 -2.98 10.57
N VAL A 87 9.49 -2.72 9.49
CA VAL A 87 9.07 -1.80 8.43
C VAL A 87 8.79 -2.59 7.16
N ILE A 88 7.57 -2.47 6.65
CA ILE A 88 7.11 -3.12 5.43
C ILE A 88 6.69 -2.00 4.48
N GLU A 89 7.48 -1.72 3.45
CA GLU A 89 7.22 -0.59 2.56
C GLU A 89 7.49 -0.80 1.07
N TYR A 90 6.76 -0.09 0.22
CA TYR A 90 6.93 -0.15 -1.24
C TYR A 90 6.79 -1.56 -1.84
N ASN A 91 6.06 -2.47 -1.18
CA ASN A 91 5.80 -3.80 -1.70
C ASN A 91 4.53 -3.81 -2.56
N LEU A 92 4.53 -4.62 -3.60
CA LEU A 92 3.39 -4.85 -4.49
C LEU A 92 2.93 -6.30 -4.36
N ALA A 93 1.68 -6.53 -3.99
CA ALA A 93 1.07 -7.86 -3.93
C ALA A 93 -0.18 -7.91 -4.78
N LEU A 94 -0.19 -8.73 -5.82
CA LEU A 94 -1.32 -8.85 -6.74
C LEU A 94 -1.70 -10.31 -6.94
N ASP A 95 -2.99 -10.56 -7.14
CA ASP A 95 -3.51 -11.86 -7.57
C ASP A 95 -3.21 -12.99 -6.57
N LEU A 96 -3.45 -12.76 -5.27
CA LEU A 96 -3.32 -13.80 -4.25
C LEU A 96 -4.52 -14.76 -4.28
N GLY A 97 -4.28 -16.04 -3.97
CA GLY A 97 -5.30 -17.09 -3.95
C GLY A 97 -5.64 -17.73 -5.31
N HIS A 98 -5.10 -17.24 -6.43
CA HIS A 98 -5.45 -17.74 -7.77
C HIS A 98 -4.80 -19.08 -8.16
N ILE A 99 -3.68 -19.46 -7.52
CA ILE A 99 -3.05 -20.80 -7.67
C ILE A 99 -3.22 -21.66 -6.41
N ASN A 100 -4.30 -21.43 -5.67
CA ASN A 100 -4.56 -22.20 -4.46
C ASN A 100 -4.86 -23.67 -4.78
N ARG A 101 -4.42 -24.59 -3.91
CA ARG A 101 -4.76 -26.01 -4.01
C ARG A 101 -6.20 -26.21 -3.58
N THR A 102 -7.12 -26.12 -4.54
CA THR A 102 -8.55 -26.37 -4.33
C THR A 102 -8.76 -27.74 -3.67
N GLY A 103 -9.35 -27.79 -2.47
CA GLY A 103 -9.78 -29.05 -1.84
C GLY A 103 -9.68 -29.13 -0.31
N VAL A 104 -9.00 -28.19 0.35
CA VAL A 104 -8.85 -28.16 1.82
C VAL A 104 -9.41 -26.84 2.34
N ALA A 105 -10.36 -26.89 3.29
CA ALA A 105 -11.14 -25.72 3.72
C ALA A 105 -10.28 -24.64 4.41
N ASP A 106 -9.29 -25.05 5.21
CA ASP A 106 -8.33 -24.15 5.88
C ASP A 106 -7.37 -23.45 4.90
N GLN A 107 -7.42 -23.82 3.62
CA GLN A 107 -6.58 -23.18 2.62
C GLN A 107 -7.15 -21.88 2.08
N ARG A 108 -8.32 -21.48 2.56
CA ARG A 108 -9.13 -20.37 2.03
C ARG A 108 -9.01 -19.08 2.84
N LEU A 109 -8.44 -19.14 4.03
CA LEU A 109 -8.15 -17.97 4.87
C LEU A 109 -6.81 -17.42 4.40
N ILE A 110 -6.84 -16.26 3.76
CA ILE A 110 -5.64 -15.54 3.30
C ILE A 110 -5.87 -14.05 3.44
N ALA A 111 -4.82 -13.29 3.71
CA ALA A 111 -4.83 -11.83 3.64
C ALA A 111 -3.66 -11.32 2.80
N GLY A 112 -3.65 -10.02 2.48
CA GLY A 112 -2.55 -9.40 1.75
C GLY A 112 -1.28 -9.35 2.58
N MET A 113 -1.20 -8.37 3.47
CA MET A 113 -0.02 -8.14 4.31
C MET A 113 -0.43 -7.91 5.76
N PHE A 114 0.24 -8.58 6.70
CA PHE A 114 -0.11 -8.47 8.12
C PHE A 114 1.02 -8.80 9.10
N PRO A 115 1.01 -8.21 10.31
CA PRO A 115 1.84 -8.62 11.42
C PRO A 115 1.14 -9.69 12.26
N PHE A 116 1.91 -10.60 12.84
CA PHE A 116 1.43 -11.63 13.78
C PHE A 116 2.37 -11.68 14.99
N VAL A 117 1.84 -11.64 16.22
CA VAL A 117 2.65 -11.56 17.47
C VAL A 117 3.82 -10.58 17.40
N SER A 118 3.64 -9.45 16.72
CA SER A 118 4.66 -8.42 16.53
C SER A 118 4.35 -7.18 17.37
N ARG A 119 5.31 -6.26 17.46
CA ARG A 119 5.17 -5.01 18.19
C ARG A 119 5.48 -3.83 17.28
N ASN A 120 4.65 -2.78 17.34
CA ASN A 120 4.88 -1.51 16.63
C ASN A 120 5.11 -1.64 15.10
N ALA A 121 4.45 -2.59 14.44
CA ALA A 121 4.65 -2.82 13.01
C ALA A 121 4.18 -1.63 12.17
N LEU A 122 4.98 -1.28 11.15
CA LEU A 122 4.68 -0.20 10.20
C LEU A 122 4.57 -0.74 8.78
N PHE A 123 3.39 -0.60 8.19
CA PHE A 123 3.09 -0.90 6.79
C PHE A 123 2.82 0.42 6.06
N GLN A 124 3.71 0.79 5.13
CA GLN A 124 3.55 2.05 4.38
C GLN A 124 3.91 1.98 2.91
N TYR A 125 3.22 2.74 2.06
CA TYR A 125 3.49 2.77 0.62
C TYR A 125 3.39 1.41 -0.08
N ASN A 126 2.61 0.48 0.46
CA ASN A 126 2.37 -0.82 -0.16
C ASN A 126 1.15 -0.77 -1.06
N GLU A 127 1.10 -1.70 -2.01
CA GLU A 127 -0.04 -1.93 -2.88
C GLU A 127 -0.49 -3.40 -2.78
N VAL A 128 -1.77 -3.62 -2.50
CA VAL A 128 -2.38 -4.96 -2.47
C VAL A 128 -3.64 -4.99 -3.34
N GLY A 129 -3.71 -5.90 -4.30
CA GLY A 129 -4.89 -5.98 -5.15
C GLY A 129 -5.26 -7.36 -5.67
N ARG A 130 -6.55 -7.50 -6.01
CA ARG A 130 -7.14 -8.70 -6.65
C ARG A 130 -6.93 -10.01 -5.89
N ILE A 131 -6.98 -9.97 -4.56
CA ILE A 131 -7.13 -11.20 -3.76
C ILE A 131 -8.41 -11.93 -4.20
N ALA A 132 -8.29 -13.22 -4.54
CA ALA A 132 -9.37 -14.04 -5.05
C ALA A 132 -10.50 -14.26 -4.03
N ASP A 133 -11.73 -14.44 -4.53
CA ASP A 133 -12.83 -15.00 -3.73
C ASP A 133 -12.64 -16.52 -3.59
N LEU A 134 -12.29 -16.97 -2.38
CA LEU A 134 -12.02 -18.37 -2.08
C LEU A 134 -13.25 -19.13 -1.54
N GLY A 135 -14.43 -18.50 -1.56
CA GLY A 135 -15.69 -19.09 -1.12
C GLY A 135 -15.92 -18.99 0.40
N PRO A 136 -16.81 -19.82 0.99
CA PRO A 136 -17.23 -19.66 2.39
C PRO A 136 -16.14 -20.06 3.41
N GLY A 137 -16.03 -19.28 4.49
CA GLY A 137 -15.03 -19.39 5.58
C GLY A 137 -13.91 -18.36 5.39
N GLN A 138 -14.09 -17.13 5.90
CA GLN A 138 -13.54 -15.91 5.31
C GLN A 138 -12.18 -15.48 5.84
N ASP A 139 -11.25 -15.17 4.93
CA ASP A 139 -10.44 -13.95 4.87
C ASP A 139 -10.16 -13.66 3.39
N GLY A 140 -9.77 -12.42 3.08
CA GLY A 140 -9.43 -11.98 1.72
C GLY A 140 -9.15 -10.48 1.63
N GLU A 141 -8.89 -9.86 2.78
CA GLU A 141 -8.63 -8.44 2.97
C GLU A 141 -7.23 -8.09 2.48
N ALA A 142 -7.08 -6.84 2.05
CA ALA A 142 -5.76 -6.30 1.72
C ALA A 142 -4.82 -6.28 2.94
N TRP A 143 -5.37 -5.91 4.09
CA TRP A 143 -4.63 -5.67 5.31
C TRP A 143 -5.22 -6.48 6.46
N ASP A 144 -4.39 -6.90 7.39
CA ASP A 144 -4.86 -7.48 8.64
C ASP A 144 -3.98 -7.03 9.82
N ASN A 145 -4.60 -6.83 10.97
CA ASN A 145 -3.92 -6.75 12.26
C ASN A 145 -4.31 -7.99 13.07
N ASP A 146 -3.55 -9.05 12.80
CA ASP A 146 -3.78 -10.39 13.30
C ASP A 146 -3.50 -10.49 14.81
N TRP A 147 -3.59 -11.71 15.32
CA TRP A 147 -3.46 -12.13 16.69
C TRP A 147 -2.12 -11.75 17.35
N GLY A 148 -2.22 -11.32 18.61
CA GLY A 148 -1.09 -11.20 19.54
C GLY A 148 -0.18 -9.98 19.34
N ASN A 149 -0.55 -9.05 18.45
CA ASN A 149 0.22 -7.82 18.27
C ASN A 149 0.13 -6.90 19.51
N THR A 150 1.21 -6.14 19.80
CA THR A 150 1.29 -5.16 20.90
C THR A 150 1.75 -3.77 20.43
N GLY A 151 1.54 -2.72 21.22
CA GLY A 151 2.01 -1.37 20.90
C GLY A 151 1.11 -0.64 19.90
N THR A 152 1.65 -0.10 18.80
CA THR A 152 0.83 0.54 17.74
C THR A 152 1.16 -0.02 16.37
N VAL A 153 0.25 -0.79 15.80
CA VAL A 153 0.33 -1.24 14.41
C VAL A 153 -0.20 -0.14 13.51
N THR A 154 0.60 0.30 12.54
CA THR A 154 0.27 1.43 11.66
C THR A 154 0.24 1.00 10.20
N TYR A 155 -0.89 1.22 9.55
CA TYR A 155 -1.04 1.18 8.10
C TYR A 155 -1.21 2.61 7.59
N GLN A 156 -0.25 3.09 6.80
CA GLN A 156 -0.29 4.45 6.26
C GLN A 156 0.15 4.57 4.80
N TYR A 157 -0.51 5.43 4.03
CA TYR A 157 -0.11 5.71 2.65
C TYR A 157 -0.15 4.47 1.73
N ASN A 158 -0.93 3.46 2.07
CA ASN A 158 -1.07 2.24 1.28
C ASN A 158 -2.25 2.36 0.30
N TYR A 159 -2.15 1.63 -0.80
CA TYR A 159 -3.20 1.50 -1.79
C TYR A 159 -3.71 0.05 -1.82
N SER A 160 -5.02 -0.14 -1.72
CA SER A 160 -5.64 -1.44 -1.92
C SER A 160 -6.73 -1.38 -2.98
N HIS A 161 -6.85 -2.44 -3.79
CA HIS A 161 -7.92 -2.48 -4.76
C HIS A 161 -8.41 -3.87 -5.19
N ASP A 162 -9.72 -3.96 -5.43
CA ASP A 162 -10.37 -5.14 -6.01
C ASP A 162 -10.14 -6.45 -5.21
N ASN A 163 -9.85 -6.36 -3.90
CA ASN A 163 -9.67 -7.53 -3.04
C ASN A 163 -11.02 -8.10 -2.60
N ALA A 164 -11.26 -9.41 -2.79
CA ALA A 164 -12.57 -10.00 -2.55
C ALA A 164 -13.07 -9.89 -1.09
N GLY A 165 -12.16 -9.96 -0.12
CA GLY A 165 -12.48 -9.91 1.32
C GLY A 165 -12.67 -8.49 1.87
N GLY A 166 -12.32 -7.45 1.13
CA GLY A 166 -12.46 -6.07 1.57
C GLY A 166 -11.13 -5.43 1.97
N ILE A 167 -11.19 -4.49 2.92
CA ILE A 167 -10.09 -3.56 3.18
C ILE A 167 -9.18 -4.11 4.26
N ILE A 168 -9.72 -4.29 5.47
CA ILE A 168 -8.93 -4.59 6.64
C ILE A 168 -9.67 -5.43 7.66
N LEU A 169 -8.95 -6.42 8.19
CA LEU A 169 -9.31 -7.21 9.36
C LEU A 169 -8.56 -6.71 10.60
N GLN A 170 -9.22 -6.77 11.74
CA GLN A 170 -8.65 -6.54 13.07
C GLN A 170 -9.07 -7.69 13.98
N GLN A 171 -8.15 -8.64 14.24
CA GLN A 171 -8.46 -9.92 14.89
C GLN A 171 -8.24 -9.96 16.42
N GLU A 172 -8.85 -10.96 17.07
CA GLU A 172 -8.93 -11.11 18.53
C GLU A 172 -7.66 -11.63 19.20
N ASN A 173 -7.00 -10.75 19.94
CA ASN A 173 -6.20 -10.94 21.19
C ASN A 173 -5.14 -9.83 21.32
N THR A 174 -5.25 -8.81 20.49
CA THR A 174 -4.49 -7.56 20.48
C THR A 174 -4.84 -6.65 21.67
N ARG A 175 -5.09 -7.22 22.87
CA ARG A 175 -5.53 -6.47 24.09
C ARG A 175 -4.58 -5.33 24.49
N THR A 176 -3.42 -5.22 23.86
CA THR A 176 -2.41 -4.18 24.10
C THR A 176 -1.96 -3.43 22.84
N SER A 177 -2.49 -3.72 21.64
CA SER A 177 -2.16 -2.94 20.43
C SER A 177 -3.27 -1.99 20.01
N TRP A 178 -2.86 -0.82 19.54
CA TRP A 178 -3.68 0.11 18.78
C TRP A 178 -3.45 -0.12 17.29
N LEU A 179 -4.53 -0.14 16.50
CA LEU A 179 -4.48 -0.03 15.05
C LEU A 179 -4.66 1.45 14.66
N VAL A 180 -3.66 1.99 13.97
CA VAL A 180 -3.76 3.26 13.25
C VAL A 180 -3.84 2.97 11.76
N PHE A 181 -4.99 3.27 11.15
CA PHE A 181 -5.20 3.15 9.71
C PHE A 181 -5.42 4.54 9.13
N ARG A 182 -4.40 5.12 8.48
CA ARG A 182 -4.45 6.52 8.06
C ARG A 182 -3.94 6.81 6.66
N TYR A 183 -4.51 7.82 6.00
CA TYR A 183 -4.03 8.26 4.68
C TYR A 183 -3.88 7.11 3.68
N ASN A 184 -4.69 6.06 3.79
CA ASN A 184 -4.74 4.97 2.82
C ASN A 184 -5.83 5.25 1.78
N ILE A 185 -5.67 4.65 0.61
CA ILE A 185 -6.70 4.63 -0.44
C ILE A 185 -7.15 3.20 -0.65
N SER A 186 -8.45 2.96 -0.62
CA SER A 186 -9.05 1.69 -1.01
C SER A 186 -9.98 1.92 -2.19
N GLN A 187 -9.85 1.11 -3.24
CA GLN A 187 -10.67 1.17 -4.44
C GLN A 187 -11.31 -0.20 -4.73
N ASN A 188 -12.64 -0.27 -4.72
CA ASN A 188 -13.41 -1.46 -5.10
C ASN A 188 -13.05 -2.73 -4.29
N ASP A 189 -12.41 -2.61 -3.13
CA ASP A 189 -12.27 -3.74 -2.23
C ASP A 189 -13.67 -4.24 -1.82
N GLY A 190 -13.86 -5.55 -1.89
CA GLY A 190 -15.12 -6.26 -1.70
C GLY A 190 -16.22 -5.89 -2.70
N ALA A 191 -15.91 -5.18 -3.79
CA ALA A 191 -16.89 -4.87 -4.82
C ALA A 191 -17.37 -6.17 -5.50
N GLY A 192 -18.69 -6.30 -5.63
CA GLY A 192 -19.30 -7.52 -6.20
C GLY A 192 -19.44 -8.69 -5.21
N THR A 193 -19.01 -8.53 -3.95
CA THR A 193 -19.25 -9.50 -2.87
C THR A 193 -20.22 -8.95 -1.83
N ASP A 194 -20.86 -9.84 -1.06
CA ASP A 194 -21.71 -9.43 0.08
C ASP A 194 -20.89 -8.82 1.23
N LEU A 195 -19.56 -8.98 1.21
CA LEU A 195 -18.64 -8.47 2.22
C LEU A 195 -18.41 -6.98 2.07
N GLY A 196 -18.42 -6.46 0.83
CA GLY A 196 -18.21 -5.04 0.55
C GLY A 196 -16.84 -4.51 1.01
N ALA A 197 -16.64 -3.21 0.85
CA ALA A 197 -15.47 -2.49 1.34
C ALA A 197 -15.56 -2.38 2.86
N ARG A 198 -15.04 -3.40 3.57
CA ARG A 198 -15.24 -3.56 5.01
C ARG A 198 -14.03 -3.25 5.87
N PHE A 199 -14.31 -2.63 7.01
CA PHE A 199 -13.50 -2.67 8.22
C PHE A 199 -14.12 -3.73 9.13
N LEU A 200 -13.51 -4.91 9.20
CA LEU A 200 -13.97 -6.00 10.05
C LEU A 200 -13.23 -5.94 11.38
N ILE A 201 -13.94 -5.53 12.45
CA ILE A 201 -13.31 -5.13 13.72
C ILE A 201 -13.76 -6.06 14.83
N ASP A 202 -12.92 -7.00 15.23
CA ASP A 202 -13.29 -7.95 16.27
C ASP A 202 -13.07 -7.38 17.68
N HIS A 203 -12.07 -6.52 17.87
CA HIS A 203 -11.66 -5.99 19.17
C HIS A 203 -11.33 -4.49 19.18
N ALA A 204 -11.20 -3.94 20.39
CA ALA A 204 -11.01 -2.53 20.69
C ALA A 204 -9.62 -1.97 20.35
N GLY A 205 -9.55 -0.68 19.99
CA GLY A 205 -8.31 0.06 19.81
C GLY A 205 -8.04 0.48 18.37
N VAL A 206 -9.05 0.94 17.64
CA VAL A 206 -8.92 1.32 16.22
C VAL A 206 -9.04 2.83 16.06
N GLN A 207 -8.10 3.42 15.34
CA GLN A 207 -8.16 4.80 14.87
C GLN A 207 -7.99 4.81 13.35
N ALA A 208 -9.11 4.93 12.64
CA ALA A 208 -9.13 5.08 11.19
C ALA A 208 -9.35 6.55 10.83
N TYR A 209 -8.35 7.23 10.28
CA TYR A 209 -8.53 8.64 9.89
C TYR A 209 -7.89 9.04 8.59
N ASN A 210 -8.47 10.05 7.93
CA ASN A 210 -7.94 10.61 6.70
C ASN A 210 -7.76 9.54 5.59
N ASN A 211 -8.56 8.49 5.57
CA ASN A 211 -8.55 7.52 4.46
C ASN A 211 -9.55 7.93 3.38
N THR A 212 -9.27 7.57 2.13
CA THR A 212 -10.23 7.70 1.02
C THR A 212 -10.65 6.31 0.57
N ILE A 213 -11.90 5.95 0.81
CA ILE A 213 -12.48 4.64 0.50
C ILE A 213 -13.50 4.83 -0.61
N TYR A 214 -13.26 4.21 -1.76
CA TYR A 214 -14.14 4.24 -2.90
C TYR A 214 -14.55 2.83 -3.29
N THR A 215 -15.83 2.61 -3.51
CA THR A 215 -16.34 1.38 -4.10
C THR A 215 -17.61 1.69 -4.87
N THR A 216 -17.90 0.90 -5.90
CA THR A 216 -19.22 0.93 -6.56
C THR A 216 -20.30 0.23 -5.72
N GLY A 217 -19.89 -0.55 -4.70
CA GLY A 217 -20.76 -1.34 -3.86
C GLY A 217 -20.93 -0.80 -2.44
N LYS A 218 -21.01 -1.74 -1.50
CA LYS A 218 -21.31 -1.50 -0.09
C LYS A 218 -20.06 -1.16 0.71
N ILE A 219 -20.14 -0.15 1.57
CA ILE A 219 -19.12 0.18 2.58
C ILE A 219 -19.59 -0.30 3.93
N GLN A 220 -18.71 -0.95 4.70
CA GLN A 220 -19.08 -1.47 6.01
C GLN A 220 -18.01 -1.22 7.07
N ALA A 221 -18.43 -0.97 8.30
CA ALA A 221 -17.57 -1.06 9.48
C ALA A 221 -18.39 -1.69 10.59
N TYR A 222 -18.07 -2.93 10.95
CA TYR A 222 -18.87 -3.70 11.90
C TYR A 222 -18.01 -4.69 12.66
N CYS A 223 -18.56 -5.17 13.77
CA CYS A 223 -17.93 -6.18 14.59
C CYS A 223 -18.21 -7.59 14.06
N GLN A 224 -17.16 -8.42 13.92
CA GLN A 224 -17.33 -9.82 13.55
C GLN A 224 -17.85 -10.60 14.75
N LEU A 225 -18.94 -11.35 14.58
CA LEU A 225 -19.46 -12.24 15.62
C LEU A 225 -18.63 -13.53 15.63
N GLY A 226 -17.45 -13.49 16.27
CA GLY A 226 -16.53 -14.63 16.35
C GLY A 226 -16.43 -15.27 17.74
N ASN A 227 -16.48 -14.49 18.82
CA ASN A 227 -16.18 -15.00 20.16
C ASN A 227 -17.29 -14.72 21.19
N PRO A 228 -17.89 -15.77 21.77
CA PRO A 228 -18.87 -15.61 22.84
C PRO A 228 -18.30 -15.00 24.13
N ALA A 229 -16.98 -14.85 24.27
CA ALA A 229 -16.33 -14.23 25.42
C ALA A 229 -16.31 -12.68 25.37
N ILE A 230 -16.37 -12.06 24.18
CA ILE A 230 -16.41 -10.59 24.02
C ILE A 230 -17.50 -10.24 23.00
N PRO A 231 -18.75 -10.04 23.46
CA PRO A 231 -19.85 -9.69 22.56
C PRO A 231 -19.61 -8.34 21.87
N CYS A 232 -19.94 -8.28 20.58
CA CYS A 232 -20.08 -7.01 19.86
C CYS A 232 -20.98 -6.05 20.66
N GLY A 233 -20.52 -4.82 20.87
CA GLY A 233 -21.21 -3.82 21.70
C GLY A 233 -20.86 -3.82 23.19
N SER A 234 -19.88 -4.63 23.62
CA SER A 234 -19.28 -4.48 24.96
C SER A 234 -18.52 -3.14 25.09
N ALA A 235 -18.20 -2.71 26.32
CA ALA A 235 -17.49 -1.45 26.60
C ALA A 235 -16.14 -1.30 25.86
N LEU A 236 -15.59 -2.40 25.35
CA LEU A 236 -14.37 -2.42 24.54
C LEU A 236 -14.59 -1.79 23.15
N ASN A 237 -15.76 -1.96 22.53
CA ASN A 237 -16.05 -1.40 21.20
C ASN A 237 -16.20 0.14 21.19
N GLN A 238 -16.11 0.80 22.36
CA GLN A 238 -16.12 2.26 22.47
C GLN A 238 -14.81 2.91 22.01
N ASN A 239 -13.72 2.14 21.87
CA ASN A 239 -12.41 2.62 21.44
C ASN A 239 -12.17 2.39 19.93
N VAL A 240 -13.21 2.59 19.13
CA VAL A 240 -13.15 2.55 17.66
C VAL A 240 -13.57 3.90 17.13
N PHE A 241 -12.65 4.57 16.45
CA PHE A 241 -12.81 5.96 16.03
C PHE A 241 -12.54 6.12 14.54
N PHE A 242 -13.50 6.73 13.85
CA PHE A 242 -13.43 7.12 12.46
C PHE A 242 -13.50 8.64 12.36
N TRP A 243 -12.47 9.26 11.79
CA TRP A 243 -12.35 10.72 11.71
C TRP A 243 -11.78 11.18 10.38
N ASN A 244 -12.28 12.28 9.83
CA ASN A 244 -11.77 12.86 8.59
C ASN A 244 -11.69 11.88 7.41
N ASN A 245 -12.37 10.73 7.44
CA ASN A 245 -12.35 9.80 6.32
C ASN A 245 -13.29 10.30 5.22
N LEU A 246 -13.04 9.87 3.99
CA LEU A 246 -13.87 10.13 2.84
C LEU A 246 -14.34 8.79 2.29
N PHE A 247 -15.64 8.52 2.42
CA PHE A 247 -16.29 7.30 1.95
C PHE A 247 -17.17 7.61 0.73
N VAL A 248 -16.95 6.89 -0.36
CA VAL A 248 -17.76 6.94 -1.58
C VAL A 248 -18.26 5.53 -1.92
N GLY A 249 -19.57 5.33 -1.81
CA GLY A 249 -20.20 4.02 -2.01
C GLY A 249 -21.66 4.14 -2.44
N SER A 250 -22.34 3.01 -2.62
CA SER A 250 -23.78 2.95 -2.96
C SER A 250 -24.64 2.35 -1.85
N GLU A 251 -24.04 1.53 -0.99
CA GLU A 251 -24.70 0.89 0.15
C GLU A 251 -23.84 1.02 1.41
N GLN A 252 -24.45 0.85 2.58
CA GLN A 252 -23.75 1.02 3.86
C GLN A 252 -24.16 0.03 4.95
N ASN A 253 -23.22 -0.32 5.81
CA ASN A 253 -23.48 -0.97 7.09
C ASN A 253 -22.44 -0.51 8.13
N PHE A 254 -22.81 0.46 8.96
CA PHE A 254 -21.94 1.00 10.00
C PHE A 254 -22.50 0.66 11.37
N ASP A 255 -21.68 0.07 12.22
CA ASP A 255 -22.04 -0.17 13.60
C ASP A 255 -22.15 1.15 14.35
N SER A 256 -23.31 1.36 14.98
CA SER A 256 -23.65 2.55 15.75
C SER A 256 -22.88 2.68 17.06
N VAL A 257 -22.20 1.63 17.53
CA VAL A 257 -21.39 1.68 18.75
C VAL A 257 -20.03 2.36 18.53
N TYR A 258 -19.58 2.47 17.27
CA TYR A 258 -18.34 3.15 16.93
C TYR A 258 -18.52 4.67 16.90
N SER A 259 -17.42 5.39 17.16
CA SER A 259 -17.42 6.85 17.11
C SER A 259 -17.04 7.34 15.72
N TYR A 260 -17.87 8.22 15.16
CA TYR A 260 -17.64 8.85 13.87
C TYR A 260 -17.71 10.37 14.05
N ASP A 261 -16.69 11.09 13.58
CA ASP A 261 -16.69 12.55 13.59
C ASP A 261 -15.94 13.15 12.39
N TYR A 262 -16.46 14.23 11.80
CA TYR A 262 -15.82 14.92 10.66
C TYR A 262 -15.61 14.06 9.40
N ASN A 263 -16.33 12.96 9.22
CA ASN A 263 -16.20 12.14 8.01
C ASN A 263 -17.01 12.73 6.83
N ALA A 264 -16.63 12.40 5.60
CA ALA A 264 -17.40 12.69 4.40
C ALA A 264 -17.98 11.38 3.84
N PHE A 265 -19.27 11.39 3.49
CA PHE A 265 -20.02 10.24 3.01
C PHE A 265 -20.78 10.62 1.75
N TYR A 266 -20.36 10.11 0.59
CA TYR A 266 -20.98 10.41 -0.70
C TYR A 266 -21.56 9.15 -1.35
N GLY A 267 -22.76 9.29 -1.93
CA GLY A 267 -23.58 8.16 -2.40
C GLY A 267 -24.23 7.34 -1.29
N ILE A 268 -23.84 7.58 -0.03
CA ILE A 268 -24.38 6.96 1.19
C ILE A 268 -24.65 8.02 2.27
N THR A 269 -25.46 7.68 3.27
CA THR A 269 -25.86 8.66 4.31
C THR A 269 -24.90 8.74 5.48
N GLY A 270 -24.10 7.69 5.72
CA GLY A 270 -23.24 7.52 6.88
C GLY A 270 -24.00 7.28 8.19
N PRO A 271 -23.31 6.82 9.25
CA PRO A 271 -23.85 6.73 10.60
C PRO A 271 -24.11 8.12 11.20
N TYR A 272 -24.47 8.16 12.49
CA TYR A 272 -24.47 9.41 13.24
C TYR A 272 -23.04 9.92 13.39
N ASP A 273 -22.81 11.13 12.88
CA ASP A 273 -21.56 11.88 12.93
C ASP A 273 -22.00 13.35 12.91
N ALA A 274 -21.69 14.09 13.98
CA ALA A 274 -22.23 15.43 14.21
C ALA A 274 -21.68 16.46 13.21
N HIS A 275 -20.52 16.17 12.60
CA HIS A 275 -19.82 17.06 11.68
C HIS A 275 -19.69 16.45 10.28
N LYS A 276 -20.49 15.43 9.95
CA LYS A 276 -20.41 14.78 8.64
C LYS A 276 -20.71 15.72 7.48
N SER A 277 -20.11 15.42 6.35
CA SER A 277 -20.47 16.02 5.06
C SER A 277 -21.08 14.95 4.18
N ASN A 278 -22.25 15.22 3.60
CA ASN A 278 -22.86 14.37 2.56
C ASN A 278 -22.77 14.98 1.16
N ALA A 279 -22.04 16.08 1.01
CA ALA A 279 -21.85 16.73 -0.28
C ALA A 279 -20.86 15.95 -1.16
N ASP A 280 -20.97 16.11 -2.48
CA ASP A 280 -20.01 15.54 -3.43
C ASP A 280 -18.59 16.01 -3.06
N PRO A 281 -17.65 15.12 -2.75
CA PRO A 281 -16.30 15.48 -2.36
C PRO A 281 -15.50 16.04 -3.54
N LEU A 282 -16.03 16.02 -4.76
CA LEU A 282 -15.37 16.48 -5.97
C LEU A 282 -14.00 15.81 -6.16
N LEU A 283 -13.93 14.49 -5.94
CA LEU A 283 -12.76 13.70 -6.31
C LEU A 283 -12.51 13.80 -7.82
N TYR A 284 -11.25 13.74 -8.22
CA TYR A 284 -10.88 14.03 -9.59
C TYR A 284 -11.36 12.98 -10.60
N ALA A 285 -11.09 11.70 -10.36
CA ALA A 285 -11.55 10.59 -11.18
C ALA A 285 -11.68 9.34 -10.29
N PRO A 286 -12.56 9.36 -9.29
CA PRO A 286 -12.65 8.26 -8.32
C PRO A 286 -12.98 6.94 -9.03
N GLY A 287 -12.32 5.86 -8.63
CA GLY A 287 -12.42 4.56 -9.31
C GLY A 287 -11.50 4.37 -10.52
N ALA A 288 -10.75 5.39 -10.94
CA ALA A 288 -9.82 5.29 -12.06
C ALA A 288 -8.40 4.81 -11.67
N GLY A 289 -8.20 4.38 -10.42
CA GLY A 289 -6.98 3.69 -10.01
C GLY A 289 -6.78 2.38 -10.77
N SER A 290 -5.53 2.02 -10.97
CA SER A 290 -5.06 0.80 -11.64
C SER A 290 -3.85 0.28 -10.89
N ASP A 291 -3.29 -0.85 -11.33
CA ASP A 291 -2.01 -1.33 -10.82
C ASP A 291 -0.95 -0.23 -10.90
N GLY A 292 -0.21 -0.07 -9.81
CA GLY A 292 0.80 0.96 -9.63
C GLY A 292 0.25 2.33 -9.23
N TRP A 293 1.17 3.19 -8.84
CA TRP A 293 0.85 4.48 -8.22
C TRP A 293 0.32 5.55 -9.19
N SER A 294 0.60 5.40 -10.48
CA SER A 294 0.44 6.49 -11.45
C SER A 294 -1.01 7.03 -11.53
N SER A 295 -1.99 6.14 -11.70
CA SER A 295 -3.40 6.49 -11.83
C SER A 295 -4.05 6.88 -10.50
N VAL A 296 -3.72 6.16 -9.41
CA VAL A 296 -4.25 6.44 -8.06
C VAL A 296 -3.81 7.83 -7.56
N LEU A 297 -2.58 8.26 -7.87
CA LEU A 297 -2.06 9.58 -7.52
C LEU A 297 -2.83 10.73 -8.21
N THR A 298 -3.64 10.43 -9.23
CA THR A 298 -4.49 11.42 -9.90
C THR A 298 -5.95 11.28 -9.44
N ALA A 299 -6.47 10.05 -9.43
CA ALA A 299 -7.88 9.72 -9.25
C ALA A 299 -8.50 10.29 -7.96
N TYR A 300 -7.73 10.28 -6.88
CA TYR A 300 -8.23 10.52 -5.53
C TYR A 300 -7.85 11.86 -4.90
N ARG A 301 -7.27 12.77 -5.70
CA ARG A 301 -7.10 14.16 -5.28
C ARG A 301 -8.44 14.89 -5.31
N LEU A 302 -8.63 15.85 -4.42
CA LEU A 302 -9.82 16.72 -4.38
C LEU A 302 -9.69 17.82 -5.44
N ARG A 303 -10.80 18.20 -6.08
CA ARG A 303 -10.89 19.38 -6.94
C ARG A 303 -11.09 20.65 -6.10
N ALA A 304 -10.72 21.79 -6.66
CA ALA A 304 -10.95 23.09 -6.05
C ALA A 304 -12.45 23.32 -5.79
N GLY A 305 -12.77 23.92 -4.65
CA GLY A 305 -14.15 24.07 -4.19
C GLY A 305 -14.76 22.79 -3.60
N SER A 306 -13.98 21.71 -3.46
CA SER A 306 -14.43 20.51 -2.75
C SER A 306 -14.85 20.86 -1.31
N PRO A 307 -16.01 20.35 -0.85
CA PRO A 307 -16.45 20.52 0.54
C PRO A 307 -15.58 19.73 1.55
N ALA A 308 -14.67 18.89 1.07
CA ALA A 308 -13.71 18.16 1.90
C ALA A 308 -12.41 18.93 2.16
N LEU A 309 -12.18 20.10 1.53
CA LEU A 309 -10.97 20.91 1.74
C LEU A 309 -11.00 21.65 3.08
N GLU A 310 -9.97 21.48 3.90
CA GLU A 310 -9.76 22.16 5.19
C GLU A 310 -10.94 22.05 6.18
N THR A 311 -11.77 21.02 6.03
CA THR A 311 -13.00 20.81 6.82
C THR A 311 -12.92 19.65 7.80
N GLY A 312 -11.74 19.04 7.99
CA GLY A 312 -11.49 18.00 8.98
C GLY A 312 -11.21 18.54 10.39
N THR A 313 -11.09 17.65 11.36
CA THR A 313 -10.61 17.95 12.71
C THR A 313 -9.09 17.76 12.82
N VAL A 314 -8.43 18.52 13.68
CA VAL A 314 -6.98 18.40 13.91
C VAL A 314 -6.66 17.09 14.63
N VAL A 315 -5.80 16.26 14.03
CA VAL A 315 -5.25 15.05 14.64
C VAL A 315 -3.78 15.30 14.95
N SER A 316 -3.41 15.39 16.23
CA SER A 316 -2.06 15.78 16.65
C SER A 316 -0.97 14.78 16.26
N TYR A 317 -1.32 13.51 16.11
CA TYR A 317 -0.44 12.42 15.68
C TYR A 317 -0.73 11.98 14.23
N ASN A 318 -0.97 12.93 13.32
CA ASN A 318 -1.33 12.67 11.93
C ASN A 318 -0.23 12.04 11.04
N GLY A 319 1.00 11.85 11.55
CA GLY A 319 2.13 11.31 10.77
C GLY A 319 2.90 12.35 9.95
N GLY A 320 2.46 13.60 9.96
CA GLY A 320 3.14 14.75 9.36
C GLY A 320 2.95 14.91 7.86
N LYS A 321 2.36 13.93 7.16
CA LYS A 321 2.14 13.99 5.71
C LYS A 321 0.90 13.22 5.25
N ASP A 322 0.45 13.51 4.03
CA ASP A 322 -0.65 12.82 3.35
C ASP A 322 -0.14 11.68 2.43
N PHE A 323 -1.05 11.03 1.69
CA PHE A 323 -0.71 9.94 0.76
C PHE A 323 0.26 10.37 -0.36
N TRP A 324 0.28 11.66 -0.72
CA TRP A 324 1.19 12.25 -1.71
C TRP A 324 2.49 12.77 -1.10
N GLY A 325 2.66 12.67 0.22
CA GLY A 325 3.82 13.20 0.93
C GLY A 325 3.75 14.71 1.21
N GLN A 326 2.61 15.37 0.96
CA GLN A 326 2.41 16.76 1.33
C GLN A 326 2.31 16.89 2.85
N THR A 327 2.89 17.95 3.40
CA THR A 327 2.85 18.20 4.85
C THR A 327 1.41 18.35 5.36
N VAL A 328 1.12 17.71 6.49
CA VAL A 328 -0.13 17.89 7.23
C VAL A 328 0.17 18.61 8.54
N SER A 329 -0.45 19.78 8.73
CA SER A 329 -0.30 20.58 9.95
C SER A 329 -0.81 19.83 11.18
N SER A 330 -0.10 19.95 12.30
CA SER A 330 -0.55 19.45 13.61
C SER A 330 -1.45 20.45 14.35
N SER A 331 -1.70 21.63 13.77
CA SER A 331 -2.46 22.71 14.40
C SER A 331 -3.54 23.35 13.51
N SER A 332 -3.59 22.98 12.23
CA SER A 332 -4.60 23.47 11.28
C SER A 332 -5.50 22.32 10.82
N PRO A 333 -6.81 22.56 10.64
CA PRO A 333 -7.73 21.58 10.06
C PRO A 333 -7.18 20.96 8.77
N PRO A 334 -7.06 19.62 8.67
CA PRO A 334 -6.71 18.96 7.43
C PRO A 334 -7.93 18.89 6.51
N ASN A 335 -7.70 18.48 5.26
CA ASN A 335 -8.77 17.99 4.41
C ASN A 335 -9.36 16.68 4.97
N ARG A 336 -10.57 16.33 4.54
CA ARG A 336 -11.14 15.00 4.73
C ARG A 336 -10.70 14.08 3.59
N GLY A 337 -10.29 12.86 3.91
CA GLY A 337 -9.70 11.89 2.99
C GLY A 337 -8.17 11.91 3.00
N ALA A 338 -7.59 11.14 2.08
CA ALA A 338 -6.15 10.89 1.97
C ALA A 338 -5.33 12.03 1.34
N PHE A 339 -5.99 13.06 0.80
CA PHE A 339 -5.36 14.19 0.10
C PHE A 339 -5.45 15.47 0.94
N ASN A 340 -4.32 16.09 1.27
CA ASN A 340 -4.24 17.30 2.09
C ASN A 340 -3.72 18.56 1.35
N GLY A 341 -3.88 18.63 0.02
CA GLY A 341 -3.51 19.80 -0.78
C GLY A 341 -4.66 20.81 -0.99
N ALA A 342 -4.38 21.95 -1.64
CA ALA A 342 -5.30 23.09 -1.82
C ALA A 342 -6.51 22.86 -2.75
N GLY A 343 -6.72 21.64 -3.25
CA GLY A 343 -7.75 21.31 -4.24
C GLY A 343 -7.35 21.68 -5.68
N MET A 344 -7.58 20.78 -6.62
CA MET A 344 -7.15 20.92 -8.01
C MET A 344 -8.18 21.69 -8.85
N THR A 345 -7.78 22.82 -9.43
CA THR A 345 -8.66 23.71 -10.21
C THR A 345 -9.03 23.17 -11.60
N GLN A 346 -8.36 22.11 -12.10
CA GLN A 346 -8.65 21.51 -13.40
C GLN A 346 -8.13 20.06 -13.54
N ALA A 347 -8.76 19.32 -14.46
CA ALA A 347 -8.11 18.75 -15.65
C ALA A 347 -6.76 18.01 -15.56
N VAL A 348 -6.35 17.31 -14.50
CA VAL A 348 -5.04 16.62 -14.43
C VAL A 348 -4.73 15.87 -15.72
N SER A 349 -3.59 16.20 -16.36
CA SER A 349 -2.99 15.29 -17.33
C SER A 349 -2.63 14.02 -16.56
N MET A 350 -3.39 12.95 -16.76
CA MET A 350 -3.19 11.65 -16.11
C MET A 350 -1.70 11.29 -16.11
N ALA A 351 -1.27 10.61 -15.04
CA ALA A 351 0.09 10.13 -14.95
C ALA A 351 0.51 9.45 -16.25
N SER A 352 1.69 9.84 -16.71
CA SER A 352 2.01 9.74 -18.11
C SER A 352 3.14 8.74 -18.28
N VAL A 353 2.86 7.65 -18.99
CA VAL A 353 3.86 6.65 -19.37
C VAL A 353 4.60 7.19 -20.59
N ARG A 354 5.93 7.02 -20.60
CA ARG A 354 6.84 7.47 -21.65
C ARG A 354 7.70 6.28 -22.06
N ASN A 355 7.67 5.96 -23.35
CA ASN A 355 8.40 4.83 -23.92
C ASN A 355 9.12 5.26 -25.22
N ASP A 356 10.10 4.47 -25.62
CA ASP A 356 10.77 4.53 -26.91
C ASP A 356 11.35 5.92 -27.25
N SER A 357 11.01 6.43 -28.43
CA SER A 357 11.41 7.73 -28.96
C SER A 357 11.06 8.94 -28.07
N GLN A 358 10.29 8.74 -27.00
CA GLN A 358 10.02 9.78 -26.01
C GLN A 358 11.18 10.01 -25.04
N LEU A 359 12.13 9.07 -24.97
CA LEU A 359 13.37 9.17 -24.21
C LEU A 359 14.55 9.48 -25.13
N SER A 360 15.61 10.05 -24.56
CA SER A 360 16.88 10.27 -25.27
C SER A 360 17.93 9.27 -24.79
N TYR A 361 18.45 8.48 -25.72
CA TYR A 361 19.47 7.46 -25.48
C TYR A 361 20.81 7.91 -26.05
N THR A 362 21.86 7.91 -25.23
CA THR A 362 23.21 8.33 -25.62
C THR A 362 24.20 7.21 -25.35
N GLY A 363 25.01 6.90 -26.36
CA GLY A 363 25.93 5.77 -26.31
C GLY A 363 25.98 5.03 -27.63
N SER A 364 27.00 4.20 -27.82
CA SER A 364 27.19 3.47 -29.09
C SER A 364 26.48 2.12 -29.12
N SER A 365 25.89 1.67 -28.00
CA SER A 365 25.40 0.29 -27.86
C SER A 365 23.90 0.14 -27.64
N TRP A 366 23.16 1.23 -27.81
CA TRP A 366 21.70 1.20 -27.68
C TRP A 366 21.05 0.41 -28.82
N GLY A 367 20.15 -0.50 -28.44
CA GLY A 367 19.30 -1.26 -29.34
C GLY A 367 17.89 -1.40 -28.77
N VAL A 368 16.98 -1.90 -29.60
CA VAL A 368 15.60 -2.22 -29.22
C VAL A 368 15.40 -3.71 -29.33
N SER A 369 14.75 -4.32 -28.34
CA SER A 369 14.27 -5.69 -28.38
C SER A 369 12.75 -5.65 -28.30
N SER A 370 12.08 -6.14 -29.34
CA SER A 370 10.61 -6.13 -29.47
C SER A 370 10.05 -7.54 -29.54
N LEU A 371 8.73 -7.68 -29.34
CA LEU A 371 8.02 -8.96 -29.41
C LEU A 371 8.60 -10.01 -28.44
N ARG A 372 8.91 -9.57 -27.23
CA ARG A 372 9.66 -10.37 -26.27
C ARG A 372 8.79 -11.42 -25.60
N HIS A 373 7.48 -11.19 -25.51
CA HIS A 373 6.46 -12.02 -24.85
C HIS A 373 6.81 -12.36 -23.39
N VAL A 374 7.49 -11.44 -22.70
CA VAL A 374 7.90 -11.63 -21.30
C VAL A 374 7.18 -10.70 -20.33
N GLY A 375 6.27 -9.84 -20.82
CA GLY A 375 5.42 -8.99 -19.98
C GLY A 375 5.85 -7.53 -19.89
N ASP A 376 6.78 -7.07 -20.73
CA ASP A 376 7.20 -5.66 -20.83
C ASP A 376 6.06 -4.75 -21.30
N TYR A 377 6.15 -3.44 -21.02
CA TYR A 377 5.16 -2.49 -21.51
C TYR A 377 5.27 -2.40 -23.04
N LYS A 378 4.15 -2.63 -23.74
CA LYS A 378 4.10 -2.78 -25.20
C LYS A 378 4.97 -3.92 -25.78
N ASP A 379 5.42 -4.84 -24.95
CA ASP A 379 6.19 -6.01 -25.32
C ASP A 379 7.56 -5.68 -25.98
N ASP A 380 8.17 -4.56 -25.57
CA ASP A 380 9.50 -4.13 -25.98
C ASP A 380 10.37 -3.53 -24.85
N VAL A 381 11.68 -3.44 -25.08
CA VAL A 381 12.62 -2.68 -24.24
C VAL A 381 13.71 -2.03 -25.10
N HIS A 382 14.22 -0.89 -24.62
CA HIS A 382 15.51 -0.36 -25.06
C HIS A 382 16.63 -0.90 -24.18
N TYR A 383 17.75 -1.32 -24.76
CA TYR A 383 18.88 -1.87 -24.02
C TYR A 383 20.21 -1.24 -24.42
N ALA A 384 21.15 -1.17 -23.49
CA ALA A 384 22.55 -0.82 -23.71
C ALA A 384 23.49 -1.90 -23.18
N THR A 385 24.63 -2.11 -23.85
CA THR A 385 25.65 -3.12 -23.44
C THR A 385 26.98 -2.51 -22.99
N GLN A 386 27.29 -1.28 -23.41
CA GLN A 386 28.52 -0.57 -23.04
C GLN A 386 28.31 0.23 -21.76
N ASN A 387 29.22 0.07 -20.79
CA ASN A 387 29.21 0.90 -19.59
C ASN A 387 29.42 2.37 -19.96
N ASN A 388 28.80 3.26 -19.18
CA ASN A 388 28.69 4.70 -19.41
C ASN A 388 27.73 5.13 -20.52
N ASP A 389 27.12 4.21 -21.29
CA ASP A 389 25.92 4.54 -22.07
C ASP A 389 24.80 4.93 -21.09
N PHE A 390 23.97 5.89 -21.48
CA PHE A 390 22.95 6.46 -20.60
C PHE A 390 21.68 6.86 -21.33
N PHE A 391 20.57 6.91 -20.60
CA PHE A 391 19.34 7.53 -21.06
C PHE A 391 19.09 8.83 -20.28
N THR A 392 18.29 9.72 -20.87
CA THR A 392 17.77 10.91 -20.22
C THR A 392 16.30 11.09 -20.56
N PHE A 393 15.55 11.63 -19.61
CA PHE A 393 14.18 12.05 -19.81
C PHE A 393 13.86 13.28 -18.99
N THR A 394 13.36 14.31 -19.66
CA THR A 394 12.89 15.54 -19.01
C THR A 394 11.39 15.46 -18.80
N PHE A 395 10.96 15.69 -17.57
CA PHE A 395 9.57 15.66 -17.16
C PHE A 395 9.21 16.93 -16.40
N THR A 396 7.93 17.25 -16.36
CA THR A 396 7.40 18.26 -15.45
C THR A 396 6.58 17.52 -14.42
N GLY A 397 7.00 17.57 -13.17
CA GLY A 397 6.60 16.58 -12.16
C GLY A 397 7.12 16.92 -10.77
N ASP A 398 6.53 16.32 -9.75
CA ASP A 398 7.10 16.20 -8.40
C ASP A 398 7.66 14.78 -8.13
N GLY A 399 7.66 13.92 -9.15
CA GLY A 399 8.16 12.55 -9.05
C GLY A 399 8.37 11.88 -10.41
N VAL A 400 9.03 10.73 -10.39
CA VAL A 400 9.31 9.90 -11.57
C VAL A 400 9.64 8.46 -11.16
N ASP A 401 9.26 7.48 -11.97
CA ASP A 401 9.72 6.09 -11.85
C ASP A 401 10.45 5.64 -13.12
N LEU A 402 11.48 4.80 -12.91
CA LEU A 402 12.07 3.96 -13.94
C LEU A 402 11.47 2.57 -13.84
N VAL A 403 10.76 2.17 -14.90
CA VAL A 403 10.30 0.81 -15.13
C VAL A 403 11.32 0.12 -16.05
N SER A 404 11.81 -1.02 -15.60
CA SER A 404 12.82 -1.84 -16.27
C SER A 404 12.48 -3.31 -16.05
N GLU A 405 13.29 -4.20 -16.59
CA GLU A 405 13.37 -5.57 -16.10
C GLU A 405 14.54 -5.74 -15.13
N THR A 406 14.47 -6.76 -14.28
CA THR A 406 15.65 -7.31 -13.60
C THR A 406 15.96 -8.69 -14.15
N ASN A 407 17.23 -9.08 -14.27
CA ASN A 407 17.63 -10.43 -14.68
C ASN A 407 19.13 -10.66 -14.42
N SER A 408 19.60 -11.90 -14.60
CA SER A 408 20.99 -12.31 -14.35
C SER A 408 21.99 -11.71 -15.34
N ASP A 409 21.49 -11.19 -16.46
CA ASP A 409 22.27 -10.46 -17.47
C ASP A 409 22.32 -8.94 -17.21
N GLN A 410 21.59 -8.42 -16.22
CA GLN A 410 21.57 -7.01 -15.88
C GLN A 410 22.66 -6.66 -14.83
N GLY A 411 22.69 -5.39 -14.40
CA GLY A 411 23.65 -4.92 -13.40
C GLY A 411 23.23 -3.58 -12.81
N ASP A 412 24.23 -2.78 -12.44
CA ASP A 412 24.00 -1.53 -11.74
C ASP A 412 23.78 -0.36 -12.69
N ILE A 413 22.92 0.57 -12.26
CA ILE A 413 22.61 1.83 -12.94
C ILE A 413 22.83 2.96 -11.94
N ASP A 414 23.62 3.97 -12.31
CA ASP A 414 23.73 5.21 -11.55
C ASP A 414 22.61 6.17 -11.97
N LEU A 415 21.77 6.58 -11.01
CA LEU A 415 20.61 7.45 -11.23
C LEU A 415 20.92 8.87 -10.75
N TYR A 416 20.53 9.84 -11.57
CA TYR A 416 20.68 11.26 -11.32
C TYR A 416 19.35 11.97 -11.52
N ILE A 417 19.09 12.97 -10.70
CA ILE A 417 17.99 13.94 -10.88
C ILE A 417 18.62 15.32 -11.01
N ASP A 418 18.29 16.04 -12.07
CA ASP A 418 18.79 17.38 -12.38
C ASP A 418 20.32 17.49 -12.40
N GLY A 419 20.97 16.41 -12.87
CA GLY A 419 22.43 16.29 -12.94
C GLY A 419 23.11 15.99 -11.60
N VAL A 420 22.36 15.91 -10.49
CA VAL A 420 22.87 15.50 -9.18
C VAL A 420 22.71 13.99 -9.03
N PHE A 421 23.78 13.31 -8.61
CA PHE A 421 23.73 11.89 -8.32
C PHE A 421 22.77 11.64 -7.16
N ASP A 422 21.80 10.74 -7.36
CA ASP A 422 20.86 10.34 -6.32
C ASP A 422 21.31 9.04 -5.66
N ARG A 423 21.39 7.95 -6.43
CA ARG A 423 21.88 6.63 -5.97
C ARG A 423 22.18 5.68 -7.11
N THR A 424 22.91 4.62 -6.80
CA THR A 424 23.05 3.45 -7.68
C THR A 424 21.95 2.45 -7.35
N VAL A 425 21.30 1.89 -8.38
CA VAL A 425 20.33 0.79 -8.24
C VAL A 425 20.86 -0.45 -8.95
N SER A 426 20.69 -1.62 -8.36
CA SER A 426 21.02 -2.88 -9.01
C SER A 426 19.76 -3.45 -9.64
N THR A 427 19.85 -3.81 -10.92
CA THR A 427 18.79 -4.50 -11.66
C THR A 427 19.10 -5.98 -11.86
N TYR A 428 20.08 -6.51 -11.11
CA TYR A 428 20.41 -7.93 -11.15
C TYR A 428 19.42 -8.77 -10.33
N SER A 429 18.96 -9.87 -10.91
CA SER A 429 18.20 -10.92 -10.21
C SER A 429 18.51 -12.29 -10.83
N ALA A 430 18.32 -13.40 -10.11
CA ALA A 430 18.60 -14.73 -10.64
C ALA A 430 17.69 -15.10 -11.83
N THR A 431 16.46 -14.60 -11.83
CA THR A 431 15.43 -14.81 -12.86
C THR A 431 14.97 -13.48 -13.43
N ARG A 432 14.41 -13.51 -14.65
CA ARG A 432 13.90 -12.31 -15.32
C ARG A 432 12.59 -11.85 -14.68
N VAL A 433 12.50 -10.57 -14.37
CA VAL A 433 11.30 -9.91 -13.82
C VAL A 433 10.98 -8.70 -14.72
N PRO A 434 9.93 -8.75 -15.54
CA PRO A 434 9.50 -7.59 -16.33
C PRO A 434 8.83 -6.53 -15.44
N GLN A 435 8.69 -5.30 -15.94
CA GLN A 435 7.89 -4.24 -15.30
C GLN A 435 8.29 -3.89 -13.85
N ALA A 436 9.55 -4.11 -13.48
CA ALA A 436 10.07 -3.76 -12.17
C ALA A 436 10.29 -2.25 -12.05
N HIS A 437 9.73 -1.62 -11.02
CA HIS A 437 10.00 -0.23 -10.66
C HIS A 437 11.36 -0.14 -9.96
N VAL A 438 12.44 -0.23 -10.74
CA VAL A 438 13.82 -0.30 -10.23
C VAL A 438 14.31 1.02 -9.63
N TYR A 439 13.60 2.11 -9.89
CA TYR A 439 13.83 3.40 -9.24
C TYR A 439 12.53 4.19 -9.13
N VAL A 440 12.27 4.72 -7.93
CA VAL A 440 11.12 5.57 -7.60
C VAL A 440 11.63 6.83 -6.91
N LYS A 441 11.26 8.00 -7.43
CA LYS A 441 11.54 9.31 -6.80
C LYS A 441 10.25 10.09 -6.61
N ARG A 442 10.05 10.63 -5.41
CA ARG A 442 8.86 11.40 -5.00
C ARG A 442 9.31 12.64 -4.23
N GLY A 443 8.41 13.62 -4.10
CA GLY A 443 8.64 14.83 -3.31
C GLY A 443 9.69 15.77 -3.88
N LEU A 444 9.89 15.75 -5.21
CA LEU A 444 10.68 16.77 -5.88
C LEU A 444 9.96 18.12 -5.78
N SER A 445 10.73 19.20 -5.90
CA SER A 445 10.13 20.52 -6.04
C SER A 445 9.16 20.53 -7.21
N ALA A 446 8.16 21.38 -7.11
CA ALA A 446 7.25 21.64 -8.19
C ALA A 446 8.04 22.22 -9.40
N GLY A 447 8.20 21.48 -10.51
CA GLY A 447 8.85 22.04 -11.70
C GLY A 447 9.25 21.05 -12.78
N THR A 448 10.13 21.50 -13.67
CA THR A 448 10.76 20.68 -14.70
C THR A 448 12.00 20.02 -14.14
N HIS A 449 12.08 18.70 -14.27
CA HIS A 449 13.17 17.87 -13.80
C HIS A 449 13.72 16.98 -14.91
N THR A 450 14.94 16.50 -14.75
CA THR A 450 15.54 15.52 -15.66
C THR A 450 16.07 14.31 -14.91
N ILE A 451 15.53 13.13 -15.22
CA ILE A 451 16.12 11.86 -14.81
C ILE A 451 17.19 11.43 -15.81
N LYS A 452 18.32 10.92 -15.30
CA LYS A 452 19.38 10.30 -16.09
C LYS A 452 19.80 8.99 -15.44
N GLY A 453 19.83 7.91 -16.22
CA GLY A 453 20.35 6.61 -15.77
C GLY A 453 21.57 6.21 -16.59
N VAL A 454 22.69 5.93 -15.92
CA VAL A 454 23.98 5.57 -16.54
C VAL A 454 24.31 4.12 -16.25
N LYS A 455 24.56 3.32 -17.30
CA LYS A 455 24.95 1.92 -17.14
C LYS A 455 26.30 1.80 -16.44
N LYS A 456 26.35 1.08 -15.32
CA LYS A 456 27.58 0.86 -14.53
C LYS A 456 28.17 -0.53 -14.68
N SER A 457 27.33 -1.57 -14.71
CA SER A 457 27.75 -2.97 -14.78
C SER A 457 26.70 -3.84 -15.48
N GLY A 458 26.86 -5.17 -15.47
CA GLY A 458 25.96 -6.11 -16.16
C GLY A 458 26.26 -6.27 -17.66
N THR A 459 25.62 -7.26 -18.29
CA THR A 459 25.66 -7.43 -19.75
C THR A 459 24.76 -6.39 -20.41
N TYR A 460 23.57 -6.17 -19.84
CA TYR A 460 22.58 -5.21 -20.30
C TYR A 460 22.23 -4.21 -19.20
N MET A 461 21.86 -3.00 -19.63
CA MET A 461 20.95 -2.13 -18.90
C MET A 461 19.73 -1.98 -19.78
N THR A 462 18.54 -2.14 -19.21
CA THR A 462 17.28 -2.01 -19.94
C THR A 462 16.46 -0.83 -19.45
N VAL A 463 15.63 -0.31 -20.33
CA VAL A 463 14.64 0.73 -20.06
C VAL A 463 13.37 0.32 -20.79
N ASP A 464 12.33 0.07 -20.01
CA ASP A 464 11.01 -0.33 -20.50
C ASP A 464 10.11 0.91 -20.55
N ALA A 465 9.94 1.61 -19.43
CA ALA A 465 9.19 2.87 -19.42
C ALA A 465 9.66 3.85 -18.35
N ILE A 466 9.32 5.13 -18.55
CA ILE A 466 9.31 6.12 -17.48
C ILE A 466 7.86 6.45 -17.15
N THR A 467 7.50 6.41 -15.88
CA THR A 467 6.22 6.94 -15.43
C THR A 467 6.43 8.26 -14.71
N VAL A 468 5.62 9.26 -15.06
CA VAL A 468 5.61 10.56 -14.39
C VAL A 468 4.26 10.69 -13.69
N PRO A 469 4.22 10.74 -12.34
CA PRO A 469 3.02 11.10 -11.61
C PRO A 469 2.48 12.45 -12.09
N ALA A 470 1.16 12.60 -12.03
CA ALA A 470 0.52 13.87 -12.33
C ALA A 470 1.03 15.04 -11.45
N TYR A 471 1.28 16.20 -12.07
CA TYR A 471 1.80 17.39 -11.38
C TYR A 471 1.41 18.69 -12.10
N TRP A 472 1.40 19.82 -11.38
CA TRP A 472 1.00 21.14 -11.87
C TRP A 472 1.96 22.26 -11.40
N ASN A 473 2.29 23.19 -12.31
CA ASN A 473 3.09 24.39 -12.06
C ASN A 473 2.24 25.66 -12.28
N ASP A 474 2.38 26.68 -11.45
CA ASP A 474 1.60 27.92 -11.50
C ASP A 474 1.78 28.68 -12.84
N THR A 475 2.89 28.51 -13.54
CA THR A 475 3.10 29.10 -14.87
C THR A 475 2.38 28.40 -16.03
N ASP A 476 1.58 27.35 -15.78
CA ASP A 476 0.83 26.67 -16.84
C ASP A 476 -0.27 27.59 -17.43
N GLY A 477 -0.39 27.61 -18.76
CA GLY A 477 -1.34 28.48 -19.47
C GLY A 477 -2.83 28.19 -19.19
N ASN A 478 -3.12 27.12 -18.44
CA ASN A 478 -4.47 26.79 -17.96
C ASN A 478 -4.81 27.43 -16.60
N PHE A 479 -3.85 28.09 -15.93
CA PHE A 479 -4.10 28.95 -14.77
C PHE A 479 -4.66 30.30 -15.25
N LEU A 480 -5.93 30.56 -14.92
CA LEU A 480 -6.53 31.88 -15.08
C LEU A 480 -6.34 32.67 -13.79
N TYR A 481 -5.38 33.58 -13.83
CA TYR A 481 -5.19 34.57 -12.78
C TYR A 481 -6.27 35.64 -12.86
N SER A 482 -6.99 35.86 -11.76
CA SER A 482 -7.86 37.03 -11.60
C SER A 482 -7.48 37.80 -10.34
N GLY A 483 -7.61 39.13 -10.40
CA GLY A 483 -7.11 40.05 -9.35
C GLY A 483 -5.72 40.63 -9.66
N SER A 484 -5.36 41.70 -8.94
CA SER A 484 -4.01 42.28 -9.00
C SER A 484 -3.12 41.59 -7.98
N TRP A 485 -2.09 40.91 -8.48
CA TRP A 485 -1.05 40.27 -7.67
C TRP A 485 0.23 41.08 -7.88
N GLY A 486 0.77 41.62 -6.78
CA GLY A 486 1.92 42.52 -6.75
C GLY A 486 3.21 41.83 -6.38
#